data_AF-A0A239EAD5-F1
#
_entry.id   AF-A0A239EAD5-F1
#
_cell.length_a   1.000
_cell.length_b   1.000
_cell.length_c   1.000
_cell.angle_alpha   90.00
_cell.angle_beta   90.00
_cell.angle_gamma   90.00
#
_symmetry.space_group_name_H-M   'P 1'
#
loop_
_entity.id
_entity.type
_entity.pdbx_description
1 polymer ?
#
loop_
_entity_poly.entity_id
_entity_poly.type
_entity_poly.pdbx_seq_one_letter_code
_entity_poly.pdbx_strand_id
1 'polypeptide(L)'
;MELRRYLDPRTTWQDTTEVDKVRLYTRQSFITIIVALAIASVTETISNSEWLAAVAIVASCIATIVTIRRLPKLGGTDHGDARLPLAIAFATGIAAGIAGQEPQLWLWVLLIVSIPITAMTTLRISMVLAVVVGAIAAVTFSGILAGIVALFIVAAMAGSVHLSIWLLRIVNELDASRHAASALSVAEERLRFSRDLHDVVGRALSAIAVKSELAATLSRRGDDRAAAQMDEVRDLAHRSMTEARQLARGYRQVDLVAEIDGARSLLGAAGIDTETVGSADVIDPAYTEAAAFLVREGATNVLRHSDATCCRISFGKNSVSMTNDRPHSNGSKDGTGITSLKERLAGVGGTVDVACTADEFTLSATFPSTVES
;
A
#
# COMPACT_ATOMS: atom_id res chain seq x y z
N MET A 1 -21.76 3.96 8.96
CA MET A 1 -20.93 3.00 9.74
C MET A 1 -19.53 3.55 10.03
N GLU A 2 -18.97 4.44 9.19
CA GLU A 2 -17.63 5.04 9.36
C GLU A 2 -17.47 5.98 10.58
N LEU A 3 -18.52 6.74 10.94
CA LEU A 3 -18.47 7.75 12.02
C LEU A 3 -18.08 7.18 13.42
N ARG A 4 -18.35 5.90 13.69
CA ARG A 4 -18.01 5.27 14.98
C ARG A 4 -16.52 4.98 15.14
N ARG A 5 -15.78 4.68 14.06
CA ARG A 5 -14.32 4.47 14.14
C ARG A 5 -13.59 5.75 14.53
N TYR A 6 -14.02 6.89 14.00
CA TYR A 6 -13.34 8.18 14.22
C TYR A 6 -13.59 8.84 15.60
N LEU A 7 -14.51 8.26 16.39
CA LEU A 7 -14.82 8.66 17.76
C LEU A 7 -14.28 7.67 18.78
N ASP A 8 -13.69 6.55 18.35
CA ASP A 8 -13.13 5.56 19.25
C ASP A 8 -11.75 6.02 19.73
N PRO A 9 -11.56 6.32 21.04
CA PRO A 9 -10.27 6.74 21.58
C PRO A 9 -9.18 5.65 21.44
N ARG A 10 -9.54 4.45 20.96
CA ARG A 10 -8.64 3.30 20.76
C ARG A 10 -8.11 3.15 19.34
N THR A 11 -8.49 3.98 18.36
CA THR A 11 -7.83 3.92 17.05
C THR A 11 -6.38 4.39 17.20
N THR A 12 -5.50 3.42 17.30
CA THR A 12 -4.05 3.59 17.38
C THR A 12 -3.53 4.20 16.08
N TRP A 13 -2.55 5.09 16.18
CA TRP A 13 -1.88 5.73 15.03
C TRP A 13 -1.33 4.71 14.00
N GLN A 14 -1.16 3.46 14.43
CA GLN A 14 -0.69 2.33 13.64
C GLN A 14 -1.75 1.74 12.68
N ASP A 15 -3.05 1.92 12.94
CA ASP A 15 -4.14 1.28 12.18
C ASP A 15 -4.82 2.22 11.14
N THR A 16 -4.28 3.42 10.96
CA THR A 16 -4.88 4.47 10.13
C THR A 16 -4.07 4.72 8.86
N THR A 17 -4.76 4.98 7.74
CA THR A 17 -4.12 5.38 6.47
C THR A 17 -3.27 6.64 6.66
N GLU A 18 -2.25 6.87 5.81
CA GLU A 18 -1.43 8.10 5.87
C GLU A 18 -2.29 9.37 5.77
N VAL A 19 -3.36 9.33 4.98
CA VAL A 19 -4.34 10.41 4.89
C VAL A 19 -5.07 10.63 6.22
N ASP A 20 -5.52 9.55 6.87
CA ASP A 20 -6.20 9.62 8.16
C ASP A 20 -5.26 10.12 9.27
N LYS A 21 -3.96 9.77 9.22
CA LYS A 21 -2.94 10.32 10.13
C LYS A 21 -2.83 11.84 9.99
N VAL A 22 -2.79 12.37 8.77
CA VAL A 22 -2.74 13.82 8.54
C VAL A 22 -4.01 14.50 9.06
N ARG A 23 -5.20 13.91 8.83
CA ARG A 23 -6.47 14.43 9.38
C ARG A 23 -6.45 14.43 10.91
N LEU A 24 -5.98 13.35 11.54
CA LEU A 24 -5.87 13.23 12.98
C LEU A 24 -4.90 14.26 13.54
N TYR A 25 -3.74 14.44 12.91
CA TYR A 25 -2.74 15.44 13.26
C TYR A 25 -3.29 16.88 13.18
N THR A 26 -3.96 17.22 12.08
CA THR A 26 -4.59 18.53 11.91
C THR A 26 -5.66 18.78 12.97
N ARG A 27 -6.53 17.80 13.25
CA ARG A 27 -7.56 17.90 14.29
C ARG A 27 -6.95 18.04 15.69
N GLN A 28 -5.92 17.25 16.00
CA GLN A 28 -5.24 17.31 17.29
C GLN A 28 -4.51 18.64 17.48
N SER A 29 -3.86 19.16 16.43
CA SER A 29 -3.22 20.48 16.45
C SER A 29 -4.20 21.62 16.76
N PHE A 30 -5.44 21.56 16.24
CA PHE A 30 -6.45 22.56 16.61
C PHE A 30 -6.92 22.43 18.05
N ILE A 31 -7.13 21.19 18.52
CA ILE A 31 -7.53 20.93 19.90
C ILE A 31 -6.44 21.41 20.86
N THR A 32 -5.15 21.18 20.56
CA THR A 32 -4.05 21.64 21.42
C THR A 32 -3.98 23.17 21.48
N ILE A 33 -4.18 23.87 20.36
CA ILE A 33 -4.22 25.34 20.35
C ILE A 33 -5.39 25.87 21.18
N ILE A 34 -6.59 25.30 21.04
CA ILE A 34 -7.76 25.71 21.83
C ILE A 34 -7.54 25.48 23.32
N VAL A 35 -6.97 24.34 23.69
CA VAL A 35 -6.66 24.01 25.08
C VAL A 35 -5.62 24.99 25.64
N ALA A 36 -4.57 25.31 24.88
CA ALA A 36 -3.56 26.29 25.31
C ALA A 36 -4.17 27.68 25.52
N LEU A 37 -5.05 28.12 24.61
CA LEU A 37 -5.78 29.38 24.69
C LEU A 37 -6.73 29.43 25.91
N ALA A 38 -7.42 28.32 26.18
CA ALA A 38 -8.27 28.16 27.35
C ALA A 38 -7.48 28.16 28.66
N ILE A 39 -6.30 27.52 28.71
CA ILE A 39 -5.44 27.54 29.90
C ILE A 39 -4.94 28.97 30.19
N ALA A 40 -4.46 29.67 29.17
CA ALA A 40 -3.99 31.05 29.32
C ALA A 40 -5.10 31.97 29.86
N SER A 41 -6.28 31.91 29.26
CA SER A 41 -7.44 32.70 29.70
C SER A 41 -7.91 32.33 31.10
N VAL A 42 -8.07 31.05 31.42
CA VAL A 42 -8.46 30.60 32.78
C VAL A 42 -7.45 31.04 33.84
N THR A 43 -6.16 30.99 33.54
CA THR A 43 -5.10 31.41 34.48
C THR A 43 -5.23 32.89 34.82
N GLU A 44 -5.46 33.72 33.81
CA GLU A 44 -5.70 35.16 33.98
C GLU A 44 -6.98 35.41 34.80
N THR A 45 -8.08 34.73 34.47
CA THR A 45 -9.36 34.87 35.17
C THR A 45 -9.31 34.45 36.65
N ILE A 46 -8.59 33.37 36.96
CA ILE A 46 -8.40 32.91 38.34
C ILE A 46 -7.54 33.90 39.12
N SER A 47 -6.50 34.47 38.50
CA SER A 47 -5.66 35.51 39.11
C SER A 47 -6.49 36.74 39.52
N ASN A 48 -7.53 37.06 38.76
CA ASN A 48 -8.44 38.17 39.02
C ASN A 48 -9.63 37.80 39.93
N SER A 49 -9.65 36.59 40.50
CA SER A 49 -10.73 36.08 41.37
C SER A 49 -12.11 35.94 40.70
N GLU A 50 -12.17 35.84 39.37
CA GLU A 50 -13.41 35.79 38.58
C GLU A 50 -13.85 34.34 38.28
N TRP A 51 -14.12 33.54 39.31
CA TRP A 51 -14.32 32.09 39.15
C TRP A 51 -15.46 31.70 38.18
N LEU A 52 -16.52 32.51 38.09
CA LEU A 52 -17.65 32.28 37.19
C LEU A 52 -17.23 32.39 35.71
N ALA A 53 -16.40 33.38 35.38
CA ALA A 53 -15.87 33.54 34.03
C ALA A 53 -14.93 32.38 33.66
N ALA A 54 -14.12 31.89 34.63
CA ALA A 54 -13.25 30.74 34.41
C ALA A 54 -14.04 29.46 34.07
N VAL A 55 -15.13 29.19 34.79
CA VAL A 55 -16.02 28.04 34.50
C VAL A 55 -16.67 28.17 33.13
N ALA A 56 -17.12 29.36 32.75
CA ALA A 56 -17.73 29.61 31.45
C ALA A 56 -16.73 29.44 30.28
N ILE A 57 -15.47 29.85 30.46
CA ILE A 57 -14.39 29.60 29.49
C ILE A 57 -14.14 28.10 29.30
N VAL A 58 -14.06 27.34 30.39
CA VAL A 58 -13.89 25.88 30.32
C VAL A 58 -15.07 25.23 29.58
N ALA A 59 -16.30 25.64 29.87
CA ALA A 59 -17.49 25.15 29.18
C ALA A 59 -17.44 25.47 27.67
N SER A 60 -17.02 26.70 27.31
CA SER A 60 -16.83 27.11 25.91
C SER A 60 -15.75 26.29 25.22
N CYS A 61 -14.63 26.03 25.89
CA CYS A 61 -13.53 25.21 25.36
C CYS A 61 -14.01 23.78 25.07
N ILE A 62 -14.72 23.15 26.01
CA ILE A 62 -15.28 21.80 25.84
C ILE A 62 -16.26 21.78 24.66
N ALA A 63 -17.16 22.75 24.58
CA ALA A 63 -18.13 22.85 23.48
C ALA A 63 -17.44 23.04 22.11
N THR A 64 -16.38 23.84 22.04
CA THR A 64 -15.58 24.01 20.83
C THR A 64 -14.86 22.71 20.44
N ILE A 65 -14.26 22.00 21.40
CA ILE A 65 -13.63 20.70 21.14
C ILE A 65 -14.66 19.69 20.63
N VAL A 66 -15.85 19.64 21.22
CA VAL A 66 -16.94 18.78 20.75
C VAL A 66 -17.36 19.14 19.33
N THR A 67 -17.45 20.43 19.00
CA THR A 67 -17.75 20.91 17.64
C THR A 67 -16.73 20.40 16.63
N ILE A 68 -15.44 20.61 16.90
CA ILE A 68 -14.34 20.11 16.06
C ILE A 68 -14.33 18.59 15.97
N ARG A 69 -14.72 17.90 17.05
CA ARG A 69 -14.81 16.45 17.04
C ARG A 69 -15.98 15.93 16.22
N ARG A 70 -17.06 16.68 16.13
CA ARG A 70 -18.29 16.34 15.39
C ARG A 70 -18.23 16.75 13.92
N LEU A 71 -17.26 17.57 13.51
CA LEU A 71 -16.99 17.91 12.12
C LEU A 71 -16.50 16.66 11.36
N PRO A 72 -17.34 16.03 10.51
CA PRO A 72 -16.99 14.77 9.86
C PRO A 72 -15.95 14.98 8.75
N LYS A 73 -15.93 16.19 8.16
CA LYS A 73 -14.93 16.63 7.19
C LYS A 73 -14.63 18.11 7.45
N LEU A 74 -13.38 18.44 7.79
CA LEU A 74 -12.90 19.82 7.80
C LEU A 74 -13.14 20.43 6.40
N GLY A 75 -13.95 21.49 6.31
CA GLY A 75 -14.35 22.11 5.04
C GLY A 75 -15.36 21.32 4.19
N GLY A 76 -16.11 20.38 4.78
CA GLY A 76 -17.28 19.74 4.16
C GLY A 76 -18.54 20.62 4.25
N THR A 77 -19.63 20.23 3.59
CA THR A 77 -20.92 20.97 3.66
C THR A 77 -21.88 20.43 4.72
N ASP A 78 -21.64 19.20 5.19
CA ASP A 78 -22.46 18.55 6.20
C ASP A 78 -21.99 18.93 7.61
N HIS A 79 -22.80 19.73 8.27
CA HIS A 79 -22.52 20.33 9.57
C HIS A 79 -23.61 20.06 10.61
N GLY A 80 -24.60 19.20 10.30
CA GLY A 80 -25.81 19.04 11.12
C GLY A 80 -25.49 18.78 12.59
N ASP A 81 -24.57 17.86 12.84
CA ASP A 81 -24.17 17.42 14.19
C ASP A 81 -23.28 18.43 14.95
N ALA A 82 -22.73 19.44 14.27
CA ALA A 82 -21.82 20.44 14.84
C ALA A 82 -22.52 21.74 15.25
N ARG A 83 -23.77 21.98 14.83
CA ARG A 83 -24.51 23.23 15.10
C ARG A 83 -24.85 23.43 16.58
N LEU A 84 -25.32 22.37 17.24
CA LEU A 84 -25.67 22.42 18.67
C LEU A 84 -24.46 22.73 19.56
N PRO A 85 -23.31 22.02 19.47
CA PRO A 85 -22.15 22.33 20.29
C PRO A 85 -21.54 23.70 19.95
N LEU A 86 -21.63 24.16 18.70
CA LEU A 86 -21.23 25.52 18.32
C LEU A 86 -22.10 26.59 19.01
N ALA A 87 -23.42 26.39 19.03
CA ALA A 87 -24.34 27.29 19.73
C ALA A 87 -24.06 27.33 21.25
N ILE A 88 -23.74 26.17 21.84
CA ILE A 88 -23.33 26.09 23.25
C ILE A 88 -22.04 26.87 23.46
N ALA A 89 -21.01 26.67 22.62
CA ALA A 89 -19.74 27.40 22.72
C ALA A 89 -19.96 28.92 22.67
N PHE A 90 -20.81 29.40 21.76
CA PHE A 90 -21.16 30.81 21.66
C PHE A 90 -21.86 31.34 22.92
N ALA A 91 -22.87 30.61 23.41
CA ALA A 91 -23.62 31.01 24.60
C ALA A 91 -22.72 31.05 25.86
N THR A 92 -21.87 30.04 26.05
CA THR A 92 -20.92 29.99 27.18
C THR A 92 -19.81 31.03 27.05
N GLY A 93 -19.38 31.34 25.83
CA GLY A 93 -18.43 32.43 25.57
C GLY A 93 -19.00 33.79 25.95
N ILE A 94 -20.24 34.08 25.54
CA ILE A 94 -20.94 35.31 25.96
C ILE A 94 -21.09 35.36 27.48
N ALA A 95 -21.49 34.25 28.10
CA ALA A 95 -21.60 34.17 29.55
C ALA A 95 -20.28 34.45 30.26
N ALA A 96 -19.15 33.97 29.71
CA ALA A 96 -17.82 34.27 30.24
C ALA A 96 -17.48 35.75 30.14
N GLY A 97 -17.76 36.38 29.00
CA GLY A 97 -17.51 37.81 28.79
C GLY A 97 -18.37 38.70 29.69
N ILE A 98 -19.62 38.32 29.97
CA ILE A 98 -20.51 39.05 30.89
C ILE A 98 -20.11 38.86 32.36
N ALA A 99 -19.65 37.66 32.71
CA ALA A 99 -19.27 37.33 34.09
C ALA A 99 -17.92 37.95 34.49
N GLY A 100 -17.06 38.24 33.51
CA GLY A 100 -15.77 38.88 33.73
C GLY A 100 -15.89 40.41 33.80
N GLN A 101 -15.16 41.04 34.72
CA GLN A 101 -15.08 42.49 34.81
C GLN A 101 -13.97 43.05 33.91
N GLU A 102 -12.98 42.22 33.56
CA GLU A 102 -11.88 42.63 32.69
C GLU A 102 -12.27 42.60 31.21
N PRO A 103 -12.05 43.71 30.47
CA PRO A 103 -12.30 43.78 29.03
C PRO A 103 -11.56 42.68 28.25
N GLN A 104 -10.37 42.29 28.69
CA GLN A 104 -9.51 41.30 28.01
C GLN A 104 -10.15 39.91 27.84
N LEU A 105 -11.14 39.55 28.65
CA LEU A 105 -11.83 38.25 28.57
C LEU A 105 -12.66 38.09 27.29
N TRP A 106 -13.17 39.19 26.76
CA TRP A 106 -13.88 39.20 25.49
C TRP A 106 -12.96 38.87 24.31
N LEU A 107 -11.67 39.25 24.36
CA LEU A 107 -10.69 38.84 23.34
C LEU A 107 -10.50 37.33 23.33
N TRP A 108 -10.34 36.72 24.51
CA TRP A 108 -10.18 35.28 24.63
C TRP A 108 -11.40 34.52 24.10
N VAL A 109 -12.60 34.98 24.45
CA VAL A 109 -13.86 34.42 23.95
C VAL A 109 -13.95 34.52 22.42
N LEU A 110 -13.66 35.69 21.85
CA LEU A 110 -13.69 35.90 20.39
C LEU A 110 -12.71 34.97 19.67
N LEU A 111 -11.50 34.79 20.21
CA LEU A 111 -10.51 33.90 19.65
C LEU A 111 -10.95 32.44 19.71
N ILE A 112 -11.44 31.94 20.85
CA ILE A 112 -11.90 30.55 21.03
C ILE A 112 -13.06 30.22 20.07
N VAL A 113 -14.01 31.14 19.90
CA VAL A 113 -15.20 30.94 19.07
C VAL A 113 -14.90 31.07 17.57
N SER A 114 -13.90 31.86 17.18
CA SER A 114 -13.53 32.03 15.76
C SER A 114 -12.96 30.74 15.13
N ILE A 115 -12.30 29.89 15.91
CA ILE A 115 -11.63 28.66 15.44
C ILE A 115 -12.60 27.66 14.80
N PRO A 116 -13.71 27.22 15.45
CA PRO A 116 -14.66 26.31 14.82
C PRO A 116 -15.37 26.95 13.62
N ILE A 117 -15.58 28.27 13.63
CA ILE A 117 -16.23 28.98 12.50
C ILE A 117 -15.33 28.93 11.27
N THR A 118 -14.04 29.26 11.41
CA THR A 118 -13.07 29.20 10.30
C THR A 118 -12.92 27.80 9.70
N ALA A 119 -13.16 26.74 10.47
CA ALA A 119 -13.18 25.36 9.99
C ALA A 119 -14.45 24.99 9.18
N MET A 120 -15.53 25.74 9.33
CA MET A 120 -16.84 25.51 8.70
C MET A 120 -17.10 26.42 7.50
N THR A 121 -16.38 27.54 7.38
CA THR A 121 -16.61 28.57 6.36
C THR A 121 -15.58 28.52 5.23
N THR A 122 -15.82 29.27 4.15
CA THR A 122 -14.82 29.46 3.08
C THR A 122 -13.74 30.46 3.52
N LEU A 123 -12.56 30.39 2.89
CA LEU A 123 -11.44 31.29 3.22
C LEU A 123 -11.84 32.77 3.15
N ARG A 124 -12.67 33.15 2.18
CA ARG A 124 -13.17 34.53 2.05
C ARG A 124 -13.96 34.98 3.28
N ILE A 125 -14.87 34.13 3.77
CA ILE A 125 -15.69 34.42 4.95
C ILE A 125 -14.80 34.44 6.22
N SER A 126 -13.86 33.51 6.33
CA SER A 126 -12.90 33.43 7.43
C SER A 126 -12.01 34.69 7.51
N MET A 127 -11.60 35.24 6.37
CA MET A 127 -10.83 36.50 6.30
C MET A 127 -11.68 37.72 6.69
N VAL A 128 -12.95 37.77 6.25
CA VAL A 128 -13.88 38.82 6.70
C VAL A 128 -14.09 38.75 8.20
N LEU A 129 -14.26 37.55 8.76
CA LEU A 129 -14.37 37.35 10.21
C LEU A 129 -13.12 37.84 10.94
N ALA A 130 -11.92 37.56 10.43
CA ALA A 130 -10.67 38.05 11.01
C ALA A 130 -10.63 39.58 11.08
N VAL A 131 -11.06 40.26 10.02
CA VAL A 131 -11.17 41.73 9.98
C VAL A 131 -12.19 42.26 10.98
N VAL A 132 -13.36 41.62 11.08
CA VAL A 132 -14.40 42.01 12.05
C VAL A 132 -13.90 41.84 13.49
N VAL A 133 -13.28 40.70 13.81
CA VAL A 133 -12.73 40.43 15.15
C VAL A 133 -11.61 41.43 15.48
N GLY A 134 -10.72 41.71 14.52
CA GLY A 134 -9.66 42.71 14.70
C GLY A 134 -10.20 44.12 14.90
N ALA A 135 -11.23 44.53 14.15
CA ALA A 135 -11.87 45.83 14.30
C ALA A 135 -12.56 45.99 15.66
N ILE A 136 -13.29 44.96 16.11
CA ILE A 136 -13.90 44.94 17.44
C ILE A 136 -12.80 45.09 18.49
N ALA A 137 -11.75 44.26 18.41
CA ALA A 137 -10.64 44.28 19.34
C ALA A 137 -9.92 45.64 19.42
N ALA A 138 -9.75 46.32 18.28
CA ALA A 138 -9.14 47.65 18.22
C ALA A 138 -9.94 48.70 19.00
N VAL A 139 -11.27 48.62 18.96
CA VAL A 139 -12.17 49.59 19.58
C VAL A 139 -12.31 49.34 21.08
N THR A 140 -12.30 48.07 21.52
CA THR A 140 -12.70 47.70 22.88
C THR A 140 -11.54 47.44 23.84
N PHE A 141 -10.35 47.03 23.38
CA PHE A 141 -9.34 46.39 24.25
C PHE A 141 -7.91 46.93 24.10
N SER A 142 -7.71 48.25 24.20
CA SER A 142 -6.39 48.96 24.19
C SER A 142 -5.86 49.50 22.85
N GLY A 143 -6.74 49.75 21.88
CA GLY A 143 -6.40 50.50 20.67
C GLY A 143 -5.85 49.64 19.53
N ILE A 144 -5.30 50.30 18.51
CA ILE A 144 -5.03 49.71 17.19
C ILE A 144 -4.12 48.45 17.26
N LEU A 145 -3.16 48.42 18.20
CA LEU A 145 -2.23 47.29 18.32
C LEU A 145 -2.94 45.98 18.68
N ALA A 146 -3.88 46.00 19.64
CA ALA A 146 -4.67 44.82 20.01
C ALA A 146 -5.52 44.32 18.84
N GLY A 147 -6.09 45.24 18.06
CA GLY A 147 -6.82 44.90 16.84
C GLY A 147 -5.97 44.24 15.77
N ILE A 148 -4.74 44.75 15.54
CA ILE A 148 -3.78 44.16 14.60
C ILE A 148 -3.39 42.74 15.04
N VAL A 149 -3.11 42.54 16.34
CA VAL A 149 -2.74 41.22 16.87
C VAL A 149 -3.90 40.22 16.72
N ALA A 150 -5.12 40.61 17.09
CA ALA A 150 -6.30 39.75 16.95
C ALA A 150 -6.59 39.40 15.48
N LEU A 151 -6.52 40.38 14.57
CA LEU A 151 -6.63 40.17 13.12
C LEU A 151 -5.60 39.15 12.64
N PHE A 152 -4.33 39.34 13.00
CA PHE A 152 -3.24 38.47 12.55
C PHE A 152 -3.42 37.03 13.05
N ILE A 153 -3.80 36.85 14.32
CA ILE A 153 -4.04 35.52 14.90
C ILE A 153 -5.18 34.80 14.16
N VAL A 154 -6.33 35.45 13.98
CA VAL A 154 -7.49 34.83 13.32
C VAL A 154 -7.21 34.57 11.84
N ALA A 155 -6.54 35.50 11.14
CA ALA A 155 -6.17 35.33 9.74
C ALA A 155 -5.13 34.22 9.54
N ALA A 156 -4.09 34.15 10.38
CA ALA A 156 -3.09 33.08 10.33
C ALA A 156 -3.71 31.70 10.62
N MET A 157 -4.65 31.64 11.58
CA MET A 157 -5.39 30.42 11.87
C MET A 157 -6.27 30.00 10.68
N ALA A 158 -7.04 30.93 10.11
CA ALA A 158 -7.84 30.66 8.91
C ALA A 158 -6.96 30.14 7.76
N GLY A 159 -5.82 30.80 7.52
CA GLY A 159 -4.83 30.38 6.53
C GLY A 159 -4.34 28.96 6.77
N SER A 160 -3.97 28.60 8.01
CA SER A 160 -3.46 27.27 8.35
C SER A 160 -4.50 26.16 8.17
N VAL A 161 -5.76 26.41 8.57
CA VAL A 161 -6.90 25.51 8.37
C VAL A 161 -7.12 25.26 6.89
N HIS A 162 -7.21 26.33 6.10
CA HIS A 162 -7.50 26.23 4.68
C HIS A 162 -6.34 25.59 3.90
N LEU A 163 -5.09 25.91 4.26
CA LEU A 163 -3.91 25.27 3.68
C LEU A 163 -3.88 23.77 3.99
N SER A 164 -4.20 23.38 5.22
CA SER A 164 -4.26 21.97 5.63
C SER A 164 -5.35 21.21 4.87
N ILE A 165 -6.54 21.79 4.71
CA ILE A 165 -7.64 21.20 3.92
C ILE A 165 -7.23 21.07 2.45
N TRP A 166 -6.59 22.09 1.88
CA TRP A 166 -6.11 22.07 0.51
C TRP A 166 -5.04 21.00 0.29
N LEU A 167 -4.05 20.90 1.19
CA LEU A 167 -3.01 19.88 1.16
C LEU A 167 -3.62 18.48 1.25
N LEU A 168 -4.56 18.27 2.17
CA LEU A 168 -5.29 17.00 2.28
C LEU A 168 -6.02 16.64 0.99
N ARG A 169 -6.67 17.60 0.30
CA ARG A 169 -7.33 17.35 -0.99
C ARG A 169 -6.32 16.92 -2.05
N ILE A 170 -5.18 17.58 -2.12
CA ILE A 170 -4.10 17.22 -3.06
C ILE A 170 -3.56 15.83 -2.79
N VAL A 171 -3.30 15.49 -1.52
CA VAL A 171 -2.80 14.16 -1.16
C VAL A 171 -3.80 13.08 -1.56
N ASN A 172 -5.11 13.29 -1.32
CA ASN A 172 -6.15 12.35 -1.75
C ASN A 172 -6.21 12.20 -3.28
N GLU A 173 -6.14 13.31 -4.01
CA GLU A 173 -6.17 13.29 -5.48
C GLU A 173 -4.93 12.57 -6.05
N LEU A 174 -3.77 12.82 -5.47
CA LEU A 174 -2.53 12.16 -5.86
C LEU A 174 -2.57 10.65 -5.59
N ASP A 175 -3.11 10.24 -4.45
CA ASP A 175 -3.27 8.83 -4.09
C ASP A 175 -4.24 8.11 -5.03
N ALA A 176 -5.40 8.73 -5.30
CA ALA A 176 -6.36 8.22 -6.27
C ALA A 176 -5.76 8.11 -7.68
N SER A 177 -4.98 9.10 -8.11
CA SER A 177 -4.30 9.10 -9.40
C SER A 177 -3.23 8.00 -9.48
N ARG A 178 -2.45 7.79 -8.41
CA ARG A 178 -1.47 6.69 -8.33
C ARG A 178 -2.14 5.32 -8.45
N HIS A 179 -3.25 5.12 -7.75
CA HIS A 179 -4.04 3.89 -7.86
C HIS A 179 -4.60 3.69 -9.28
N ALA A 180 -5.12 4.74 -9.90
CA ALA A 180 -5.62 4.68 -11.27
C ALA A 180 -4.50 4.36 -12.27
N ALA A 181 -3.33 4.99 -12.12
CA ALA A 181 -2.16 4.74 -12.98
C ALA A 181 -1.64 3.30 -12.84
N SER A 182 -1.58 2.76 -11.61
CA SER A 182 -1.21 1.36 -11.36
C SER A 182 -2.20 0.39 -12.02
N ALA A 183 -3.50 0.64 -11.85
CA ALA A 183 -4.54 -0.19 -12.47
C ALA A 183 -4.48 -0.14 -14.01
N LEU A 184 -4.21 1.05 -14.59
CA LEU A 184 -4.04 1.21 -16.03
C LEU A 184 -2.82 0.46 -16.54
N SER A 185 -1.68 0.55 -15.85
CA SER A 185 -0.46 -0.18 -16.22
C SER A 185 -0.68 -1.69 -16.23
N VAL A 186 -1.40 -2.23 -15.23
CA VAL A 186 -1.78 -3.65 -15.20
C VAL A 186 -2.71 -4.02 -16.37
N ALA A 187 -3.66 -3.15 -16.71
CA ALA A 187 -4.59 -3.37 -17.82
C ALA A 187 -3.88 -3.32 -19.18
N GLU A 188 -2.95 -2.39 -19.37
CA GLU A 188 -2.11 -2.28 -20.57
C GLU A 188 -1.24 -3.53 -20.75
N GLU A 189 -0.64 -4.02 -19.66
CA GLU A 189 0.14 -5.25 -19.68
C GLU A 189 -0.71 -6.46 -20.07
N ARG A 190 -1.93 -6.56 -19.52
CA ARG A 190 -2.88 -7.63 -19.87
C ARG A 190 -3.31 -7.56 -21.34
N LEU A 191 -3.51 -6.37 -21.88
CA LEU A 191 -3.84 -6.17 -23.30
C LEU A 191 -2.67 -6.53 -24.21
N ARG A 192 -1.45 -6.14 -23.84
CA ARG A 192 -0.23 -6.51 -24.57
C ARG A 192 -0.07 -8.03 -24.61
N PHE A 193 -0.16 -8.68 -23.45
CA PHE A 193 -0.11 -10.14 -23.34
C PHE A 193 -1.18 -10.84 -24.19
N SER A 194 -2.42 -10.33 -24.17
CA SER A 194 -3.50 -10.90 -24.98
C SER A 194 -3.21 -10.76 -26.48
N ARG A 195 -2.59 -9.66 -26.92
CA ARG A 195 -2.20 -9.46 -28.32
C ARG A 195 -1.09 -10.42 -28.72
N ASP A 196 -0.04 -10.54 -27.91
CA ASP A 196 1.10 -11.43 -28.20
C ASP A 196 0.66 -12.90 -28.26
N LEU A 197 -0.22 -13.32 -27.35
CA LEU A 197 -0.85 -14.65 -27.42
C LEU A 197 -1.69 -14.84 -28.68
N HIS A 198 -2.51 -13.84 -29.02
CA HIS A 198 -3.34 -13.90 -30.23
C HIS A 198 -2.47 -13.99 -31.50
N ASP A 199 -1.36 -13.27 -31.56
CA ASP A 199 -0.47 -13.28 -32.73
C ASP A 199 0.27 -14.61 -32.87
N VAL A 200 0.71 -15.23 -31.77
CA VAL A 200 1.32 -16.58 -31.82
C VAL A 200 0.30 -17.65 -32.20
N VAL A 201 -0.84 -17.68 -31.52
CA VAL A 201 -1.88 -18.69 -31.77
C VAL A 201 -2.51 -18.49 -33.16
N GLY A 202 -2.81 -17.26 -33.54
CA GLY A 202 -3.43 -16.93 -34.82
C GLY A 202 -2.57 -17.27 -36.03
N ARG A 203 -1.26 -16.94 -35.97
CA ARG A 203 -0.32 -17.33 -37.04
C ARG A 203 -0.16 -18.84 -37.13
N ALA A 204 -0.06 -19.53 -36.00
CA ALA A 204 0.05 -20.99 -35.96
C ALA A 204 -1.17 -21.69 -36.55
N LEU A 205 -2.38 -21.30 -36.14
CA LEU A 205 -3.63 -21.87 -36.63
C LEU A 205 -3.80 -21.65 -38.14
N SER A 206 -3.43 -20.47 -38.63
CA SER A 206 -3.48 -20.17 -40.08
C SER A 206 -2.56 -21.10 -40.87
N ALA A 207 -1.33 -21.31 -40.40
CA ALA A 207 -0.36 -22.20 -41.05
C ALA A 207 -0.79 -23.68 -40.95
N ILE A 208 -1.36 -24.10 -39.82
CA ILE A 208 -1.93 -25.45 -39.63
C ILE A 208 -3.06 -25.70 -40.63
N ALA A 209 -3.98 -24.73 -40.80
CA ALA A 209 -5.09 -24.86 -41.73
C ALA A 209 -4.61 -25.07 -43.18
N VAL A 210 -3.69 -24.21 -43.65
CA VAL A 210 -3.14 -24.29 -45.02
C VAL A 210 -2.39 -25.62 -45.25
N LYS A 211 -1.56 -26.06 -44.30
CA LYS A 211 -0.83 -27.34 -44.44
C LYS A 211 -1.74 -28.55 -44.37
N SER A 212 -2.79 -28.49 -43.54
CA SER A 212 -3.79 -29.57 -43.46
C SER A 212 -4.58 -29.70 -44.76
N GLU A 213 -4.91 -28.58 -45.41
CA GLU A 213 -5.58 -28.59 -46.73
C GLU A 213 -4.69 -29.18 -47.83
N LEU A 214 -3.39 -28.85 -47.82
CA LEU A 214 -2.41 -29.45 -48.73
C LEU A 214 -2.28 -30.96 -48.49
N ALA A 215 -2.14 -31.39 -47.23
CA ALA A 215 -2.04 -32.80 -46.88
C ALA A 215 -3.29 -33.59 -47.32
N ALA A 216 -4.50 -33.04 -47.11
CA ALA A 216 -5.74 -33.64 -47.57
C ALA A 216 -5.80 -33.75 -49.11
N THR A 217 -5.28 -32.75 -49.82
CA THR A 217 -5.23 -32.75 -51.29
C THR A 217 -4.24 -33.78 -51.83
N LEU A 218 -3.06 -33.92 -51.22
CA LEU A 218 -2.06 -34.93 -51.56
C LEU A 218 -2.57 -36.35 -51.28
N SER A 219 -3.22 -36.55 -50.13
CA SER A 219 -3.82 -37.83 -49.74
C SER A 219 -4.88 -38.29 -50.74
N ARG A 220 -5.79 -37.39 -51.17
CA ARG A 220 -6.80 -37.69 -52.20
C ARG A 220 -6.20 -38.09 -53.56
N ARG A 221 -4.95 -37.68 -53.84
CA ARG A 221 -4.23 -38.01 -55.07
C ARG A 221 -3.36 -39.27 -54.95
N GLY A 222 -3.30 -39.90 -53.77
CA GLY A 222 -2.41 -41.03 -53.50
C GLY A 222 -0.93 -40.64 -53.48
N ASP A 223 -0.61 -39.39 -53.15
CA ASP A 223 0.78 -38.92 -53.03
C ASP A 223 1.31 -39.21 -51.61
N ASP A 224 2.42 -39.96 -51.54
CA ASP A 224 3.08 -40.38 -50.30
C ASP A 224 3.55 -39.20 -49.43
N ARG A 225 3.71 -38.00 -50.00
CA ARG A 225 4.08 -36.77 -49.28
C ARG A 225 3.01 -36.28 -48.30
N ALA A 226 1.79 -36.79 -48.38
CA ALA A 226 0.70 -36.43 -47.46
C ALA A 226 1.06 -36.72 -45.99
N ALA A 227 1.74 -37.83 -45.72
CA ALA A 227 2.17 -38.20 -44.37
C ALA A 227 3.17 -37.18 -43.80
N ALA A 228 4.18 -36.80 -44.59
CA ALA A 228 5.18 -35.81 -44.20
C ALA A 228 4.56 -34.43 -43.89
N GLN A 229 3.56 -34.00 -44.67
CA GLN A 229 2.85 -32.75 -44.38
C GLN A 229 2.06 -32.81 -43.06
N MET A 230 1.52 -33.97 -42.70
CA MET A 230 0.81 -34.14 -41.43
C MET A 230 1.76 -34.16 -40.22
N ASP A 231 2.97 -34.72 -40.37
CA ASP A 231 4.02 -34.61 -39.35
C ASP A 231 4.43 -33.14 -39.13
N GLU A 232 4.58 -32.35 -40.20
CA GLU A 232 4.86 -30.91 -40.08
C GLU A 232 3.73 -30.15 -39.36
N VAL A 233 2.46 -30.52 -39.58
CA VAL A 233 1.32 -29.97 -38.85
C VAL A 233 1.40 -30.32 -37.36
N ARG A 234 1.69 -31.58 -37.03
CA ARG A 234 1.85 -32.04 -35.64
C ARG A 234 2.96 -31.27 -34.92
N ASP A 235 4.11 -31.12 -35.57
CA ASP A 235 5.27 -30.46 -35.00
C ASP A 235 5.05 -28.95 -34.85
N LEU A 236 4.35 -28.33 -35.81
CA LEU A 236 3.93 -26.93 -35.70
C LEU A 236 2.96 -26.72 -34.54
N ALA A 237 1.96 -27.59 -34.38
CA ALA A 237 1.01 -27.53 -33.28
C ALA A 237 1.70 -27.67 -31.91
N HIS A 238 2.63 -28.63 -31.76
CA HIS A 238 3.38 -28.80 -30.52
C HIS A 238 4.29 -27.61 -30.19
N ARG A 239 5.00 -27.06 -31.18
CA ARG A 239 5.86 -25.89 -30.99
C ARG A 239 5.04 -24.67 -30.59
N SER A 240 3.95 -24.38 -31.30
CA SER A 240 3.08 -23.24 -31.00
C SER A 240 2.36 -23.38 -29.65
N MET A 241 1.97 -24.59 -29.25
CA MET A 241 1.47 -24.84 -27.89
C MET A 241 2.52 -24.60 -26.81
N THR A 242 3.78 -24.93 -27.10
CA THR A 242 4.90 -24.69 -26.16
C THR A 242 5.20 -23.19 -26.06
N GLU A 243 5.23 -22.48 -27.18
CA GLU A 243 5.43 -21.03 -27.26
C GLU A 243 4.27 -20.27 -26.59
N ALA A 244 3.02 -20.65 -26.85
CA ALA A 244 1.84 -20.09 -26.18
C ALA A 244 1.86 -20.38 -24.67
N ARG A 245 2.32 -21.54 -24.23
CA ARG A 245 2.51 -21.84 -22.79
C ARG A 245 3.64 -21.01 -22.19
N GLN A 246 4.74 -20.79 -22.90
CA GLN A 246 5.84 -19.95 -22.45
C GLN A 246 5.44 -18.48 -22.37
N LEU A 247 4.67 -17.98 -23.35
CA LEU A 247 4.08 -16.64 -23.32
C LEU A 247 3.02 -16.52 -22.24
N ALA A 248 2.15 -17.53 -22.06
CA ALA A 248 1.15 -17.55 -20.99
C ALA A 248 1.77 -17.63 -19.58
N ARG A 249 2.95 -18.24 -19.49
CA ARG A 249 3.83 -18.21 -18.31
C ARG A 249 4.74 -16.98 -18.29
N GLY A 250 4.72 -16.17 -19.36
CA GLY A 250 5.66 -15.08 -19.61
C GLY A 250 5.46 -13.92 -18.66
N TYR A 251 6.58 -13.29 -18.29
CA TYR A 251 6.63 -11.99 -17.61
C TYR A 251 6.13 -11.90 -16.17
N ARG A 252 5.87 -13.03 -15.49
CA ARG A 252 5.98 -13.02 -14.03
C ARG A 252 7.46 -13.22 -13.72
N GLN A 253 8.16 -12.17 -13.31
CA GLN A 253 9.41 -12.28 -12.56
C GLN A 253 9.21 -13.47 -11.61
N VAL A 254 9.98 -14.54 -11.76
CA VAL A 254 9.69 -15.78 -11.02
C VAL A 254 9.76 -15.43 -9.55
N ASP A 255 8.60 -15.36 -8.90
CA ASP A 255 8.47 -15.00 -7.52
C ASP A 255 8.93 -16.22 -6.70
N LEU A 256 10.15 -16.12 -6.19
CA LEU A 256 10.77 -17.16 -5.38
C LEU A 256 9.85 -17.56 -4.21
N VAL A 257 9.10 -16.62 -3.63
CA VAL A 257 8.15 -16.90 -2.56
C VAL A 257 7.01 -17.79 -3.06
N ALA A 258 6.42 -17.45 -4.21
CA ALA A 258 5.36 -18.25 -4.81
C ALA A 258 5.83 -19.66 -5.21
N GLU A 259 7.07 -19.82 -5.67
CA GLU A 259 7.64 -21.15 -5.97
C GLU A 259 7.91 -21.97 -4.71
N ILE A 260 8.34 -21.36 -3.61
CA ILE A 260 8.48 -22.04 -2.31
C ILE A 260 7.11 -22.53 -1.83
N ASP A 261 6.09 -21.66 -1.86
CA ASP A 261 4.73 -22.02 -1.44
C ASP A 261 4.13 -23.13 -2.30
N GLY A 262 4.38 -23.07 -3.61
CA GLY A 262 4.01 -24.11 -4.57
C GLY A 262 4.71 -25.45 -4.26
N ALA A 263 6.02 -25.43 -4.03
CA ALA A 263 6.79 -26.61 -3.66
C ALA A 263 6.30 -27.23 -2.34
N ARG A 264 6.08 -26.42 -1.29
CA ARG A 264 5.54 -26.89 0.00
C ARG A 264 4.16 -27.52 -0.15
N SER A 265 3.29 -26.90 -0.95
CA SER A 265 1.94 -27.42 -1.20
C SER A 265 1.98 -28.76 -1.94
N LEU A 266 2.83 -28.89 -2.96
CA LEU A 266 2.99 -30.12 -3.74
C LEU A 266 3.60 -31.26 -2.91
N LEU A 267 4.66 -30.98 -2.17
CA LEU A 267 5.32 -31.95 -1.29
C LEU A 267 4.43 -32.36 -0.12
N GLY A 268 3.72 -31.41 0.50
CA GLY A 268 2.75 -31.68 1.55
C GLY A 268 1.58 -32.56 1.07
N ALA A 269 1.11 -32.36 -0.17
CA ALA A 269 0.10 -33.24 -0.77
C ALA A 269 0.60 -34.68 -0.99
N ALA A 270 1.92 -34.87 -1.11
CA ALA A 270 2.56 -36.18 -1.16
C ALA A 270 2.93 -36.73 0.23
N GLY A 271 2.60 -36.02 1.32
CA GLY A 271 2.88 -36.44 2.70
C GLY A 271 4.32 -36.16 3.17
N ILE A 272 5.03 -35.26 2.49
CA ILE A 272 6.42 -34.90 2.81
C ILE A 272 6.44 -33.61 3.63
N ASP A 273 7.00 -33.66 4.84
CA ASP A 273 7.14 -32.47 5.68
C ASP A 273 8.23 -31.56 5.12
N THR A 274 7.89 -30.30 4.87
CA THR A 274 8.80 -29.35 4.20
C THR A 274 9.09 -28.16 5.11
N GLU A 275 10.34 -28.07 5.55
CA GLU A 275 10.88 -27.00 6.37
C GLU A 275 11.61 -25.96 5.49
N THR A 276 11.46 -24.68 5.82
CA THR A 276 12.21 -23.59 5.17
C THR A 276 13.10 -22.92 6.20
N VAL A 277 14.40 -22.83 5.91
CA VAL A 277 15.42 -22.26 6.80
C VAL A 277 16.04 -21.02 6.13
N GLY A 278 16.01 -19.89 6.84
CA GLY A 278 16.40 -18.58 6.28
C GLY A 278 15.25 -17.86 5.59
N SER A 279 15.55 -16.73 4.92
CA SER A 279 14.58 -15.97 4.13
C SER A 279 15.01 -15.88 2.67
N ALA A 280 14.04 -16.02 1.76
CA ALA A 280 14.21 -15.78 0.34
C ALA A 280 14.67 -14.33 0.04
N ASP A 281 14.33 -13.37 0.90
CA ASP A 281 14.71 -11.95 0.76
C ASP A 281 16.23 -11.70 0.85
N VAL A 282 16.99 -12.68 1.34
CA VAL A 282 18.45 -12.60 1.46
C VAL A 282 19.13 -12.83 0.10
N ILE A 283 18.41 -13.37 -0.89
CA ILE A 283 18.91 -13.58 -2.26
C ILE A 283 18.85 -12.27 -3.04
N ASP A 284 19.95 -11.93 -3.72
CA ASP A 284 19.99 -10.77 -4.62
C ASP A 284 18.89 -10.86 -5.70
N PRO A 285 18.14 -9.77 -5.97
CA PRO A 285 17.11 -9.74 -7.02
C PRO A 285 17.59 -10.27 -8.39
N ALA A 286 18.89 -10.12 -8.71
CA ALA A 286 19.49 -10.64 -9.94
C ALA A 286 19.46 -12.18 -10.03
N TYR A 287 19.39 -12.89 -8.89
CA TYR A 287 19.43 -14.36 -8.83
C TYR A 287 18.11 -14.99 -8.37
N THR A 288 17.07 -14.19 -8.09
CA THR A 288 15.77 -14.68 -7.60
C THR A 288 15.15 -15.69 -8.57
N GLU A 289 15.21 -15.44 -9.87
CA GLU A 289 14.71 -16.35 -10.89
C GLU A 289 15.49 -17.68 -10.92
N ALA A 290 16.82 -17.60 -10.85
CA ALA A 290 17.68 -18.78 -10.81
C ALA A 290 17.43 -19.65 -9.56
N ALA A 291 17.25 -19.02 -8.41
CA ALA A 291 16.91 -19.71 -7.17
C ALA A 291 15.54 -20.39 -7.25
N ALA A 292 14.56 -19.74 -7.86
CA ALA A 292 13.22 -20.28 -8.01
C ALA A 292 13.19 -21.49 -8.97
N PHE A 293 14.01 -21.50 -10.01
CA PHE A 293 14.21 -22.69 -10.85
C PHE A 293 14.79 -23.87 -10.07
N LEU A 294 15.75 -23.63 -9.16
CA LEU A 294 16.30 -24.69 -8.32
C LEU A 294 15.23 -25.28 -7.40
N VAL A 295 14.40 -24.46 -6.76
CA VAL A 295 13.31 -24.94 -5.88
C VAL A 295 12.32 -25.80 -6.66
N ARG A 296 11.92 -25.37 -7.86
CA ARG A 296 10.98 -26.11 -8.71
C ARG A 296 11.54 -27.45 -9.17
N GLU A 297 12.79 -27.45 -9.65
CA GLU A 297 13.46 -28.67 -10.10
C GLU A 297 13.73 -29.61 -8.93
N GLY A 298 14.14 -29.07 -7.79
CA GLY A 298 14.34 -29.81 -6.54
C GLY A 298 13.05 -30.51 -6.08
N ALA A 299 11.93 -29.79 -6.00
CA ALA A 299 10.64 -30.38 -5.62
C ALA A 299 10.20 -31.49 -6.60
N THR A 300 10.44 -31.30 -7.89
CA THR A 300 10.14 -32.31 -8.92
C THR A 300 11.03 -33.54 -8.76
N ASN A 301 12.31 -33.35 -8.44
CA ASN A 301 13.25 -34.44 -8.20
C ASN A 301 12.88 -35.24 -6.96
N VAL A 302 12.50 -34.58 -5.85
CA VAL A 302 12.01 -35.26 -4.65
C VAL A 302 10.81 -36.14 -4.99
N LEU A 303 9.81 -35.62 -5.68
CA LEU A 303 8.60 -36.39 -6.03
C LEU A 303 8.84 -37.56 -6.99
N ARG A 304 9.91 -37.51 -7.81
CA ARG A 304 10.18 -38.52 -8.84
C ARG A 304 11.24 -39.54 -8.45
N HIS A 305 12.15 -39.17 -7.56
CA HIS A 305 13.41 -39.88 -7.35
C HIS A 305 13.73 -40.12 -5.87
N SER A 306 12.77 -39.95 -4.96
CA SER A 306 12.91 -40.34 -3.56
C SER A 306 11.62 -40.87 -2.96
N ASP A 307 11.75 -41.57 -1.84
CA ASP A 307 10.64 -41.90 -0.92
C ASP A 307 10.74 -41.02 0.33
N ALA A 308 11.03 -39.73 0.12
CA ALA A 308 11.30 -38.78 1.18
C ALA A 308 10.11 -38.63 2.13
N THR A 309 10.41 -38.43 3.41
CA THR A 309 9.44 -38.02 4.42
C THR A 309 9.68 -36.59 4.88
N CYS A 310 10.88 -36.06 4.68
CA CYS A 310 11.28 -34.71 5.04
C CYS A 310 12.04 -34.04 3.91
N CYS A 311 11.77 -32.75 3.70
CA CYS A 311 12.53 -31.90 2.81
C CYS A 311 12.85 -30.56 3.48
N ARG A 312 14.06 -30.05 3.27
CA ARG A 312 14.51 -28.75 3.77
C ARG A 312 14.93 -27.86 2.62
N ILE A 313 14.39 -26.64 2.57
CA ILE A 313 14.80 -25.58 1.65
C ILE A 313 15.58 -24.54 2.47
N SER A 314 16.85 -24.30 2.13
CA SER A 314 17.72 -23.38 2.86
C SER A 314 18.17 -22.21 1.99
N PHE A 315 18.15 -21.00 2.54
CA PHE A 315 18.58 -19.77 1.88
C PHE A 315 19.79 -19.15 2.60
N GLY A 316 20.83 -18.85 1.83
CA GLY A 316 21.96 -18.01 2.21
C GLY A 316 22.08 -16.81 1.29
N LYS A 317 22.90 -15.81 1.63
CA LYS A 317 23.01 -14.55 0.87
C LYS A 317 23.27 -14.75 -0.63
N ASN A 318 24.08 -15.76 -0.95
CA ASN A 318 24.44 -16.10 -2.33
C ASN A 318 24.24 -17.60 -2.62
N SER A 319 23.35 -18.26 -1.89
CA SER A 319 23.13 -19.70 -2.10
C SER A 319 21.71 -20.12 -1.78
N VAL A 320 21.24 -21.12 -2.51
CA VAL A 320 19.99 -21.82 -2.20
C VAL A 320 20.26 -23.32 -2.27
N SER A 321 19.70 -24.07 -1.33
CA SER A 321 19.79 -25.53 -1.37
C SER A 321 18.48 -26.18 -0.97
N MET A 322 18.26 -27.37 -1.52
CA MET A 322 17.14 -28.23 -1.21
C MET A 322 17.68 -29.63 -0.88
N THR A 323 17.37 -30.10 0.33
CA THR A 323 17.84 -31.39 0.85
C THR A 323 16.64 -32.26 1.19
N ASN A 324 16.67 -33.55 0.82
CA ASN A 324 15.64 -34.52 1.17
C ASN A 324 16.25 -35.82 1.69
N ASP A 325 15.50 -36.53 2.52
CA ASP A 325 15.86 -37.87 2.98
C ASP A 325 15.47 -38.95 1.96
N ARG A 326 16.04 -40.15 2.13
CA ARG A 326 15.69 -41.39 1.40
C ARG A 326 15.71 -41.25 -0.13
N PRO A 327 16.81 -40.76 -0.74
CA PRO A 327 16.92 -40.75 -2.18
C PRO A 327 16.97 -42.17 -2.74
N HIS A 328 16.43 -42.38 -3.94
CA HIS A 328 16.61 -43.65 -4.63
C HIS A 328 18.09 -43.83 -5.00
N SER A 329 18.67 -44.99 -4.68
CA SER A 329 20.11 -45.31 -4.81
C SER A 329 20.69 -45.22 -6.23
N ASN A 330 19.84 -45.01 -7.24
CA ASN A 330 20.21 -44.85 -8.66
C ASN A 330 20.13 -43.41 -9.20
N GLY A 331 19.84 -42.41 -8.36
CA GLY A 331 19.62 -41.01 -8.80
C GLY A 331 20.86 -40.22 -9.25
N SER A 332 22.06 -40.82 -9.21
CA SER A 332 23.36 -40.13 -9.38
C SER A 332 23.81 -39.87 -10.83
N LYS A 333 22.96 -39.99 -11.85
CA LYS A 333 23.36 -39.68 -13.24
C LYS A 333 22.50 -38.56 -13.79
N ASP A 334 23.14 -37.41 -13.98
CA ASP A 334 22.63 -36.16 -14.58
C ASP A 334 21.35 -36.39 -15.41
N GLY A 335 20.19 -36.25 -14.76
CA GLY A 335 18.91 -36.20 -15.46
C GLY A 335 18.85 -34.96 -16.33
N THR A 336 18.07 -35.00 -17.41
CA THR A 336 17.91 -33.86 -18.33
C THR A 336 17.52 -32.57 -17.60
N GLY A 337 16.79 -32.68 -16.48
CA GLY A 337 16.41 -31.55 -15.64
C GLY A 337 17.57 -30.86 -14.91
N ILE A 338 18.48 -31.62 -14.30
CA ILE A 338 19.68 -31.08 -13.62
C ILE A 338 20.65 -30.47 -14.66
N THR A 339 20.79 -31.09 -15.83
CA THR A 339 21.61 -30.54 -16.92
C THR A 339 21.06 -29.20 -17.40
N SER A 340 19.74 -29.12 -17.64
CA SER A 340 19.10 -27.86 -18.02
C SER A 340 19.18 -26.80 -16.91
N LEU A 341 19.16 -27.20 -15.63
CA LEU A 341 19.35 -26.30 -14.50
C LEU A 341 20.79 -25.76 -14.47
N LYS A 342 21.80 -26.62 -14.65
CA LYS A 342 23.23 -26.23 -14.75
C LYS A 342 23.45 -25.22 -15.88
N GLU A 343 22.93 -25.49 -17.08
CA GLU A 343 23.05 -24.59 -18.25
C GLU A 343 22.40 -23.22 -17.98
N ARG A 344 21.20 -23.23 -17.38
CA ARG A 344 20.46 -21.99 -17.08
C ARG A 344 21.15 -21.16 -16.00
N LEU A 345 21.68 -21.77 -14.95
CA LEU A 345 22.38 -21.08 -13.86
C LEU A 345 23.76 -20.58 -14.28
N ALA A 346 24.45 -21.28 -15.18
CA ALA A 346 25.70 -20.81 -15.77
C ALA A 346 25.52 -19.49 -16.53
N GLY A 347 24.35 -19.26 -17.15
CA GLY A 347 24.02 -18.02 -17.85
C GLY A 347 24.01 -16.76 -16.96
N VAL A 348 23.85 -16.91 -15.64
CA VAL A 348 23.92 -15.83 -14.64
C VAL A 348 25.20 -15.90 -13.78
N GLY A 349 26.19 -16.71 -14.19
CA GLY A 349 27.42 -16.94 -13.44
C GLY A 349 27.27 -17.81 -12.19
N GLY A 350 26.12 -18.45 -12.00
CA GLY A 350 25.87 -19.37 -10.89
C GLY A 350 26.40 -20.77 -11.17
N THR A 351 26.70 -21.50 -10.09
CA THR A 351 27.10 -22.92 -10.14
C THR A 351 26.07 -23.79 -9.44
N VAL A 352 25.84 -24.99 -9.98
CA VAL A 352 24.95 -25.99 -9.38
C VAL A 352 25.78 -27.19 -8.97
N ASP A 353 25.61 -27.62 -7.73
CA ASP A 353 26.25 -28.81 -7.18
C ASP A 353 25.20 -29.81 -6.69
N VAL A 354 25.55 -31.09 -6.77
CA VAL A 354 24.69 -32.20 -6.41
C VAL A 354 25.47 -33.15 -5.52
N ALA A 355 25.01 -33.30 -4.28
CA ALA A 355 25.57 -34.24 -3.33
C ALA A 355 24.52 -35.32 -3.01
N CYS A 356 24.86 -36.58 -3.21
CA CYS A 356 24.01 -37.72 -2.84
C CYS A 356 24.79 -38.62 -1.88
N THR A 357 24.21 -38.87 -0.72
CA THR A 357 24.67 -39.86 0.25
C THR A 357 23.66 -41.02 0.32
N ALA A 358 23.92 -42.01 1.18
CA ALA A 358 22.98 -43.12 1.37
C ALA A 358 21.64 -42.66 1.95
N ASP A 359 21.65 -41.61 2.78
CA ASP A 359 20.48 -41.17 3.56
C ASP A 359 19.89 -39.86 3.06
N GLU A 360 20.68 -39.01 2.39
CA GLU A 360 20.26 -37.67 1.95
C GLU A 360 20.72 -37.33 0.53
N PHE A 361 19.87 -36.60 -0.18
CA PHE A 361 20.21 -35.93 -1.44
C PHE A 361 20.10 -34.42 -1.27
N THR A 362 21.10 -33.69 -1.74
CA THR A 362 21.17 -32.23 -1.70
C THR A 362 21.45 -31.67 -3.08
N LEU A 363 20.56 -30.78 -3.54
CA LEU A 363 20.74 -29.94 -4.70
C LEU A 363 21.04 -28.52 -4.23
N SER A 364 22.17 -27.94 -4.62
CA SER A 364 22.57 -26.59 -4.21
C SER A 364 22.98 -25.73 -5.40
N ALA A 365 22.71 -24.44 -5.30
CA ALA A 365 23.23 -23.42 -6.20
C ALA A 365 23.98 -22.35 -5.42
N THR A 366 25.10 -21.89 -5.98
CA THR A 366 25.88 -20.76 -5.48
C THR A 366 25.96 -19.67 -6.54
N PHE A 367 25.81 -18.42 -6.12
CA PHE A 367 25.81 -17.24 -6.98
C PHE A 367 27.04 -16.36 -6.71
N PRO A 368 27.52 -15.59 -7.70
CA PRO A 368 28.61 -14.63 -7.50
C PRO A 368 28.21 -13.56 -6.48
N SER A 369 29.12 -13.22 -5.58
CA SER A 369 28.95 -12.04 -4.72
C SER A 369 28.96 -10.78 -5.58
N THR A 370 27.87 -10.01 -5.56
CA THR A 370 27.84 -8.64 -6.04
C THR A 370 28.79 -7.82 -5.15
N VAL A 371 30.04 -7.66 -5.60
CA VAL A 371 30.97 -6.71 -4.99
C VAL A 371 30.49 -5.32 -5.42
N GLU A 372 29.94 -4.54 -4.48
CA GLU A 372 29.69 -3.11 -4.69
C GLU A 372 31.03 -2.45 -5.08
N SER A 373 31.10 -1.95 -6.31
CA SER A 373 32.17 -1.08 -6.82
C SER A 373 31.81 0.38 -6.63
#